data_AF-A0A7C2NA92-F1
#
_entry.id   AF-A0A7C2NA92-F1
#
_cell.length_a   1.000
_cell.length_b   1.000
_cell.length_c   1.000
_cell.angle_alpha   90.00
_cell.angle_beta   90.00
_cell.angle_gamma   90.00
#
_symmetry.space_group_name_H-M   'P 1'
#
loop_
_entity.id
_entity.type
_entity.pdbx_description
1 polymer ?
#
loop_
_entity_poly.entity_id
_entity_poly.type
_entity_poly.pdbx_seq_one_letter_code
_entity_poly.pdbx_strand_id
1 'polypeptide(L)'
;MAITDWPEDERPREKLLRHGPATLSDAELLAIFLRTGVAGKSAVDLARELLAGFGGLRPLLNASRTDFCAGQGLGDAKYAQLQAVLEMARRHLREVFLALFLDTRHRLIAAEELFLGTLGEAVVHPREVVRRAMHHNASALIVAHNHPSGVAEPSRADEVVTLRLKEALGMVDVRLLDHFVVGDGETVSLAERGLL
;
A
#
# COMPACT_ATOMS: atom_id res chain seq x y z
N MET A 1 32.85 -12.93 11.93
CA MET A 1 33.26 -13.31 10.57
C MET A 1 32.71 -12.25 9.61
N ALA A 2 33.44 -11.85 8.57
CA ALA A 2 32.89 -10.89 7.62
C ALA A 2 31.87 -11.58 6.71
N ILE A 3 30.85 -10.84 6.25
CA ILE A 3 29.83 -11.41 5.35
C ILE A 3 30.45 -11.85 4.01
N THR A 4 31.55 -11.21 3.60
CA THR A 4 32.34 -11.61 2.43
C THR A 4 32.95 -13.00 2.55
N ASP A 5 33.07 -13.54 3.76
CA ASP A 5 33.62 -14.86 4.00
C ASP A 5 32.54 -15.95 3.93
N TRP A 6 31.26 -15.56 3.88
CA TRP A 6 30.14 -16.51 3.75
C TRP A 6 30.04 -17.04 2.32
N PRO A 7 29.51 -18.27 2.14
CA PRO A 7 29.09 -18.75 0.82
C PRO A 7 28.23 -17.70 0.12
N GLU A 8 28.45 -17.50 -1.18
CA GLU A 8 27.79 -16.42 -1.93
C GLU A 8 26.26 -16.46 -1.81
N ASP A 9 25.67 -17.66 -1.84
CA ASP A 9 24.22 -17.88 -1.69
C ASP A 9 23.68 -17.59 -0.28
N GLU A 10 24.55 -17.49 0.73
CA GLU A 10 24.17 -17.15 2.11
C GLU A 10 24.32 -15.66 2.41
N ARG A 11 24.98 -14.90 1.52
CA ARG A 11 25.13 -13.46 1.71
C ARG A 11 23.78 -12.78 1.46
N PRO A 12 23.32 -11.87 2.35
CA PRO A 12 21.95 -11.36 2.29
C PRO A 12 21.55 -10.73 0.95
N ARG A 13 22.42 -9.95 0.32
CA ARG A 13 22.09 -9.26 -0.95
C ARG A 13 21.98 -10.24 -2.10
N GLU A 14 22.92 -11.17 -2.20
CA GLU A 14 22.99 -12.20 -3.23
C GLU A 14 21.82 -13.16 -3.09
N LYS A 15 21.53 -13.60 -1.85
CA LYS A 15 20.34 -14.40 -1.52
C LYS A 15 19.05 -13.70 -1.93
N LEU A 16 18.91 -12.40 -1.64
CA LEU A 16 17.75 -11.59 -2.06
C LEU A 16 17.58 -11.59 -3.58
N LEU A 17 18.67 -11.41 -4.33
CA LEU A 17 18.63 -11.36 -5.79
C LEU A 17 18.35 -12.72 -6.43
N ARG A 18 18.87 -13.81 -5.86
CA ARG A 18 18.71 -15.17 -6.41
C ARG A 18 17.40 -15.83 -6.02
N HIS A 19 16.95 -15.63 -4.78
CA HIS A 19 15.84 -16.39 -4.20
C HIS A 19 14.65 -15.52 -3.76
N GLY A 20 14.78 -14.19 -3.84
CA GLY A 20 13.72 -13.25 -3.51
C GLY A 20 13.58 -12.96 -2.01
N PRO A 21 12.82 -11.89 -1.66
CA PRO A 21 12.74 -11.36 -0.30
C PRO A 21 12.14 -12.31 0.72
N ALA A 22 11.25 -13.23 0.30
CA ALA A 22 10.59 -14.18 1.18
C ALA A 22 11.54 -15.19 1.84
N THR A 23 12.77 -15.31 1.36
CA THR A 23 13.78 -16.24 1.88
C THR A 23 14.68 -15.63 2.96
N LEU A 24 14.59 -14.32 3.19
CA LEU A 24 15.40 -13.61 4.16
C LEU A 24 14.68 -13.55 5.51
N SER A 25 15.46 -13.71 6.58
CA SER A 25 15.06 -13.37 7.94
C SER A 25 15.03 -11.84 8.13
N ASP A 26 14.30 -11.38 9.16
CA ASP A 26 14.28 -9.97 9.57
C ASP A 26 15.68 -9.39 9.76
N ALA A 27 16.61 -10.18 10.32
CA ALA A 27 17.99 -9.76 10.52
C ALA A 27 18.74 -9.58 9.20
N GLU A 28 18.51 -10.44 8.20
CA GLU A 28 19.11 -10.31 6.88
C GLU A 28 18.54 -9.10 6.13
N LEU A 29 17.22 -8.88 6.18
CA LEU A 29 16.57 -7.70 5.60
C LEU A 29 17.12 -6.41 6.21
N LEU A 30 17.19 -6.36 7.54
CA LEU A 30 17.73 -5.20 8.25
C LEU A 30 19.23 -5.02 7.95
N ALA A 31 20.02 -6.09 7.82
CA ALA A 31 21.43 -6.01 7.47
C ALA A 31 21.66 -5.37 6.08
N ILE A 32 20.81 -5.68 5.10
CA ILE A 32 20.84 -5.03 3.77
C ILE A 32 20.57 -3.53 3.91
N PHE A 33 19.55 -3.16 4.69
CA PHE A 33 19.22 -1.76 4.98
C PHE A 33 20.37 -1.02 5.66
N LEU A 34 21.01 -1.64 6.67
CA LEU A 34 22.14 -1.06 7.41
C LEU A 34 23.39 -0.89 6.55
N ARG A 35 23.49 -1.65 5.43
CA ARG A 35 24.56 -1.73 4.44
C ARG A 35 25.90 -2.23 4.95
N THR A 36 26.30 -1.83 6.15
CA THR A 36 27.59 -2.10 6.77
C THR A 36 27.40 -2.38 8.26
N GLY A 37 28.29 -3.21 8.81
CA GLY A 37 28.38 -3.43 10.25
C GLY A 37 29.13 -2.32 10.97
N VAL A 38 29.51 -2.58 12.20
CA VAL A 38 30.37 -1.73 13.02
C VAL A 38 31.67 -2.46 13.34
N ALA A 39 32.66 -1.79 13.91
CA ALA A 39 33.90 -2.44 14.31
C ALA A 39 33.61 -3.69 15.18
N GLY A 40 34.11 -4.85 14.74
CA GLY A 40 33.94 -6.14 15.42
C GLY A 40 32.63 -6.88 15.16
N LYS A 41 31.66 -6.31 14.41
CA LYS A 41 30.36 -6.95 14.12
C LYS A 41 29.99 -6.83 12.66
N SER A 42 29.51 -7.92 12.05
CA SER A 42 28.94 -7.83 10.71
C SER A 42 27.62 -7.06 10.71
N ALA A 43 27.12 -6.68 9.52
CA ALA A 43 25.80 -6.05 9.41
C ALA A 43 24.67 -6.95 9.92
N VAL A 44 24.80 -8.28 9.75
CA VAL A 44 23.82 -9.26 10.25
C VAL A 44 23.89 -9.39 11.76
N ASP A 45 25.10 -9.41 12.35
CA ASP A 45 25.25 -9.45 13.81
C ASP A 45 24.66 -8.20 14.46
N LEU A 46 24.95 -7.02 13.88
CA LEU A 46 24.37 -5.75 14.32
C LEU A 46 22.84 -5.76 14.19
N ALA A 47 22.32 -6.27 13.07
CA ALA A 47 20.88 -6.37 12.86
C ALA A 47 20.20 -7.27 13.92
N ARG A 48 20.78 -8.42 14.24
CA ARG A 48 20.25 -9.31 15.29
C ARG A 48 20.20 -8.64 16.65
N GLU A 49 21.26 -7.94 17.04
CA GLU A 49 21.31 -7.22 18.32
C GLU A 49 20.31 -6.07 18.38
N LEU A 50 20.18 -5.29 17.31
CA LEU A 50 19.19 -4.22 17.24
C LEU A 50 17.78 -4.80 17.35
N LEU A 51 17.46 -5.86 16.60
CA LEU A 51 16.15 -6.50 16.69
C LEU A 51 15.88 -7.03 18.11
N ALA A 52 16.86 -7.64 18.77
CA ALA A 52 16.71 -8.06 20.15
C ALA A 52 16.48 -6.86 21.10
N GLY A 53 17.22 -5.77 20.93
CA GLY A 53 17.11 -4.56 21.75
C GLY A 53 15.78 -3.82 21.59
N PHE A 54 15.23 -3.76 20.38
CA PHE A 54 13.94 -3.14 20.10
C PHE A 54 12.74 -4.08 20.34
N GLY A 55 12.95 -5.39 20.51
CA GLY A 55 11.87 -6.37 20.66
C GLY A 55 11.27 -6.86 19.33
N GLY A 56 12.03 -6.78 18.24
CA GLY A 56 11.68 -7.27 16.91
C GLY A 56 11.68 -6.18 15.84
N LEU A 57 11.36 -6.57 14.60
CA LEU A 57 11.38 -5.67 13.45
C LEU A 57 10.30 -4.59 13.54
N ARG A 58 9.06 -4.97 13.89
CA ARG A 58 7.94 -4.02 13.94
C ARG A 58 8.16 -2.90 14.97
N PRO A 59 8.59 -3.15 16.23
CA PRO A 59 8.94 -2.08 17.15
C PRO A 59 10.07 -1.18 16.64
N LEU A 60 11.11 -1.74 16.03
CA LEU A 60 12.23 -0.97 15.46
C LEU A 60 11.76 -0.01 14.36
N LEU A 61 10.90 -0.47 13.45
CA LEU A 61 10.37 0.37 12.36
C LEU A 61 9.47 1.50 12.87
N ASN A 62 8.85 1.33 14.04
CA ASN A 62 7.94 2.31 14.66
C ASN A 62 8.59 3.16 15.76
N ALA A 63 9.89 2.96 16.03
CA ALA A 63 10.60 3.69 17.08
C ALA A 63 10.62 5.20 16.80
N SER A 64 10.57 6.01 17.87
CA SER A 64 10.79 7.44 17.76
C SER A 64 12.21 7.74 17.26
N ARG A 65 12.47 8.94 16.72
CA ARG A 65 13.82 9.36 16.32
C ARG A 65 14.83 9.15 17.45
N THR A 66 14.46 9.56 18.66
CA THR A 66 15.30 9.47 19.85
C THR A 66 15.65 8.02 20.16
N ASP A 67 14.64 7.14 20.22
CA ASP A 67 14.84 5.73 20.59
C ASP A 67 15.59 4.98 19.49
N PHE A 68 15.26 5.23 18.23
CA PHE A 68 15.96 4.64 17.09
C PHE A 68 17.44 5.01 17.10
N CYS A 69 17.75 6.30 17.32
CA CYS A 69 19.13 6.79 17.30
C CYS A 69 19.94 6.40 18.54
N ALA A 70 19.30 5.84 19.58
CA ALA A 70 20.02 5.22 20.70
C ALA A 70 20.65 3.87 20.31
N GLY A 71 20.18 3.24 19.22
CA GLY A 71 20.72 1.98 18.73
C GLY A 71 22.13 2.12 18.15
N GLN A 72 22.98 1.12 18.38
CA GLN A 72 24.35 1.13 17.87
C GLN A 72 24.37 1.22 16.34
N GLY A 73 25.08 2.20 15.80
CA GLY A 73 25.17 2.40 14.35
C GLY A 73 23.88 2.89 13.68
N LEU A 74 22.89 3.35 14.46
CA LEU A 74 21.66 4.01 13.99
C LEU A 74 21.75 5.50 14.31
N GLY A 75 21.99 6.33 13.29
CA GLY A 75 22.00 7.79 13.44
C GLY A 75 20.95 8.44 12.54
N ASP A 76 20.90 9.78 12.55
CA ASP A 76 19.93 10.58 11.79
C ASP A 76 19.84 10.20 10.31
N ALA A 77 20.97 9.91 9.66
CA ALA A 77 21.00 9.49 8.27
C ALA A 77 20.21 8.19 8.02
N LYS A 78 20.36 7.19 8.91
CA LYS A 78 19.62 5.94 8.80
C LYS A 78 18.17 6.10 9.22
N TYR A 79 17.88 6.95 10.21
CA TYR A 79 16.50 7.26 10.56
C TYR A 79 15.76 7.93 9.40
N ALA A 80 16.35 8.94 8.76
CA ALA A 80 15.78 9.59 7.58
C ALA A 80 15.58 8.59 6.42
N GLN A 81 16.55 7.70 6.17
CA GLN A 81 16.43 6.65 5.16
C GLN A 81 15.27 5.69 5.48
N LEU A 82 15.11 5.29 6.75
CA LEU A 82 14.00 4.45 7.18
C LEU A 82 12.66 5.12 6.94
N GLN A 83 12.51 6.39 7.36
CA GLN A 83 11.27 7.15 7.16
C GLN A 83 10.93 7.29 5.67
N ALA A 84 11.93 7.52 4.81
CA ALA A 84 11.72 7.57 3.36
C ALA A 84 11.23 6.22 2.80
N VAL A 85 11.84 5.11 3.20
CA VAL A 85 11.42 3.77 2.75
C VAL A 85 10.01 3.43 3.21
N LEU A 86 9.68 3.71 4.48
CA LEU A 86 8.35 3.48 5.02
C LEU A 86 7.29 4.34 4.31
N GLU A 87 7.58 5.60 4.03
CA GLU A 87 6.65 6.48 3.31
C GLU A 87 6.49 6.07 1.85
N MET A 88 7.57 5.64 1.17
CA MET A 88 7.47 5.07 -0.19
C MET A 88 6.59 3.82 -0.19
N ALA A 89 6.80 2.90 0.75
CA ALA A 89 5.97 1.71 0.89
C ALA A 89 4.51 2.08 1.18
N ARG A 90 4.26 3.03 2.08
CA ARG A 90 2.91 3.51 2.40
C ARG A 90 2.21 4.11 1.19
N ARG A 91 2.91 4.90 0.36
CA ARG A 91 2.36 5.50 -0.86
C ARG A 91 2.09 4.45 -1.93
N HIS A 92 3.01 3.51 -2.11
CA HIS A 92 2.84 2.43 -3.09
C HIS A 92 1.68 1.51 -2.72
N LEU A 93 1.51 1.22 -1.43
CA LEU A 93 0.42 0.38 -0.91
C LEU A 93 -0.90 1.12 -0.69
N ARG A 94 -0.97 2.41 -1.05
CA ARG A 94 -2.18 3.23 -0.86
C ARG A 94 -3.18 2.88 -1.96
N GLU A 95 -4.31 2.34 -1.53
CA GLU A 95 -5.49 2.19 -2.37
C GLU A 95 -6.41 3.39 -2.14
N VAL A 96 -6.82 4.02 -3.23
CA VAL A 96 -7.69 5.19 -3.28
C VAL A 96 -8.95 4.81 -4.02
N PHE A 97 -10.09 4.99 -3.36
CA PHE A 97 -11.40 4.89 -4.00
C PHE A 97 -11.89 6.30 -4.35
N LEU A 98 -11.89 6.63 -5.65
CA LEU A 98 -12.32 7.90 -6.20
C LEU A 98 -13.78 7.81 -6.66
N ALA A 99 -14.56 8.84 -6.38
CA ALA A 99 -15.90 9.02 -6.91
C ALA A 99 -16.01 10.33 -7.69
N LEU A 100 -16.49 10.24 -8.92
CA LEU A 100 -16.85 11.36 -9.77
C LEU A 100 -18.36 11.53 -9.72
N PHE A 101 -18.81 12.67 -9.21
CA PHE A 101 -20.23 13.01 -9.09
C PHE A 101 -20.66 13.81 -10.30
N LEU A 102 -21.72 13.39 -10.99
CA LEU A 102 -22.15 14.01 -12.25
C LEU A 102 -23.60 14.51 -12.22
N ASP A 103 -23.84 15.58 -12.97
CA ASP A 103 -25.18 16.12 -13.19
C ASP A 103 -25.98 15.31 -14.24
N THR A 104 -27.21 15.74 -14.53
CA THR A 104 -28.12 15.05 -15.46
C THR A 104 -27.64 15.04 -16.92
N ARG A 105 -26.66 15.87 -17.27
CA ARG A 105 -25.99 15.91 -18.56
C ARG A 105 -24.61 15.25 -18.51
N HIS A 106 -24.33 14.48 -17.45
CA HIS A 106 -23.06 13.81 -17.19
C HIS A 106 -21.87 14.77 -17.11
N ARG A 107 -22.09 16.01 -16.66
CA ARG A 107 -20.98 16.94 -16.38
C ARG A 107 -20.50 16.75 -14.96
N LEU A 108 -19.18 16.77 -14.76
CA LEU A 108 -18.56 16.63 -13.45
C LEU A 108 -18.98 17.80 -12.53
N ILE A 109 -19.57 17.45 -11.39
CA ILE A 109 -19.88 18.38 -10.29
C ILE A 109 -18.68 18.43 -9.35
N ALA A 110 -18.20 17.27 -8.93
CA ALA A 110 -17.10 17.11 -7.98
C ALA A 110 -16.39 15.76 -8.17
N ALA A 111 -15.14 15.71 -7.74
CA ALA A 111 -14.36 14.48 -7.63
C ALA A 111 -13.86 14.36 -6.18
N GLU A 112 -14.07 13.20 -5.54
CA GLU A 112 -13.67 12.98 -4.15
C GLU A 112 -12.99 11.63 -3.96
N GLU A 113 -11.88 11.63 -3.22
CA GLU A 113 -11.32 10.41 -2.63
C GLU A 113 -12.19 10.03 -1.42
N LEU A 114 -13.04 9.01 -1.57
CA LEU A 114 -14.01 8.60 -0.55
C LEU A 114 -13.41 7.68 0.50
N PHE A 115 -12.39 6.90 0.14
CA PHE A 115 -11.74 5.96 1.06
C PHE A 115 -10.22 5.97 0.88
N LEU A 116 -9.53 5.93 2.02
CA LEU A 116 -8.08 5.80 2.14
C LEU A 116 -7.80 4.54 2.93
N GLY A 117 -7.43 3.45 2.25
CA GLY A 117 -7.12 2.17 2.87
C GLY A 117 -5.70 1.70 2.58
N THR A 118 -5.19 0.86 3.47
CA THR A 118 -4.05 -0.03 3.20
C THR A 118 -4.60 -1.44 2.92
N LEU A 119 -3.97 -2.15 1.98
CA LEU A 119 -4.16 -3.56 1.61
C LEU A 119 -5.18 -4.32 2.48
N GLY A 120 -6.38 -4.54 1.94
CA GLY A 120 -7.28 -5.62 2.35
C GLY A 120 -8.58 -5.26 3.10
N GLU A 121 -8.74 -4.04 3.62
CA GLU A 121 -9.91 -3.70 4.46
C GLU A 121 -10.49 -2.29 4.25
N ALA A 122 -10.18 -1.58 3.16
CA ALA A 122 -10.97 -0.39 2.81
C ALA A 122 -12.38 -0.82 2.39
N VAL A 123 -13.26 -1.06 3.37
CA VAL A 123 -14.65 -1.41 3.12
C VAL A 123 -15.34 -0.17 2.57
N VAL A 124 -15.50 -0.13 1.25
CA VAL A 124 -16.35 0.86 0.59
C VAL A 124 -17.77 0.64 1.10
N HIS A 125 -18.26 1.55 1.94
CA HIS A 125 -19.60 1.48 2.49
C HIS A 125 -20.58 2.22 1.56
N PRO A 126 -21.56 1.52 0.95
CA PRO A 126 -22.50 2.16 0.01
C PRO A 126 -23.25 3.36 0.60
N ARG A 127 -23.56 3.32 1.91
CA ARG A 127 -24.21 4.46 2.61
C ARG A 127 -23.41 5.77 2.53
N GLU A 128 -22.08 5.71 2.57
CA GLU A 128 -21.26 6.93 2.49
C GLU A 128 -21.24 7.46 1.07
N VAL A 129 -21.12 6.57 0.07
CA VAL A 129 -21.18 6.96 -1.34
C VAL A 129 -22.54 7.60 -1.67
N VAL A 130 -23.64 6.99 -1.23
CA VAL A 130 -24.99 7.55 -1.36
C VAL A 130 -25.10 8.91 -0.67
N ARG A 131 -24.62 9.04 0.58
CA ARG A 131 -24.64 10.31 1.32
C ARG A 131 -23.89 11.41 0.57
N ARG A 132 -22.73 11.12 -0.02
CA ARG A 132 -21.97 12.08 -0.84
C ARG A 132 -22.67 12.40 -2.17
N ALA A 133 -23.27 11.41 -2.82
CA ALA A 133 -24.04 11.61 -4.04
C ALA A 133 -25.20 12.60 -3.82
N MET A 134 -25.96 12.38 -2.74
CA MET A 134 -27.05 13.26 -2.33
C MET A 134 -26.54 14.66 -1.94
N HIS A 135 -25.42 14.74 -1.22
CA HIS A 135 -24.81 16.03 -0.85
C HIS A 135 -24.45 16.89 -2.07
N HIS A 136 -23.97 16.27 -3.14
CA HIS A 136 -23.63 16.96 -4.39
C HIS A 136 -24.82 17.13 -5.35
N ASN A 137 -26.01 16.64 -4.98
CA ASN A 137 -27.17 16.54 -5.89
C ASN A 137 -26.81 15.84 -7.21
N ALA A 138 -25.96 14.80 -7.13
CA ALA A 138 -25.54 14.03 -8.28
C ALA A 138 -26.70 13.21 -8.84
N SER A 139 -26.84 13.14 -10.16
CA SER A 139 -27.77 12.23 -10.83
C SER A 139 -27.09 10.93 -11.30
N ALA A 140 -25.76 10.94 -11.31
CA ALA A 140 -24.95 9.82 -11.73
C ALA A 140 -23.57 9.86 -11.05
N LEU A 141 -22.92 8.70 -10.97
CA LEU A 141 -21.54 8.54 -10.53
C LEU A 141 -20.73 7.68 -11.49
N ILE A 142 -19.44 7.96 -11.56
CA ILE A 142 -18.41 7.02 -11.97
C ILE A 142 -17.50 6.82 -10.76
N VAL A 143 -17.15 5.58 -10.45
CA VAL A 143 -16.19 5.29 -9.39
C VAL A 143 -14.93 4.65 -9.96
N ALA A 144 -13.81 4.81 -9.28
CA ALA A 144 -12.55 4.18 -9.66
C ALA A 144 -11.77 3.80 -8.41
N HIS A 145 -11.01 2.71 -8.46
CA HIS A 145 -9.98 2.44 -7.48
C HIS A 145 -8.70 1.92 -8.12
N ASN A 146 -7.57 2.14 -7.45
CA ASN A 146 -6.30 1.62 -7.90
C ASN A 146 -5.95 0.33 -7.15
N HIS A 147 -5.46 -0.68 -7.87
CA HIS A 147 -4.86 -1.85 -7.26
C HIS A 147 -3.37 -1.57 -6.99
N PRO A 148 -2.90 -1.61 -5.73
CA PRO A 148 -1.48 -1.46 -5.41
C PRO A 148 -0.58 -2.52 -6.07
N SER A 149 -1.15 -3.66 -6.46
CA SER A 149 -0.44 -4.71 -7.21
C SER A 149 -0.07 -4.29 -8.63
N GLY A 150 -0.66 -3.22 -9.15
CA GLY A 150 -0.51 -2.77 -10.53
C GLY A 150 -1.34 -3.55 -11.54
N VAL A 151 -2.10 -4.58 -11.13
CA VAL A 151 -2.94 -5.39 -12.03
C VAL A 151 -4.36 -4.82 -12.06
N ALA A 152 -4.86 -4.44 -13.24
CA ALA A 152 -6.20 -3.86 -13.39
C ALA A 152 -7.35 -4.88 -13.44
N GLU A 153 -7.05 -6.19 -13.39
CA GLU A 153 -8.08 -7.22 -13.36
C GLU A 153 -8.94 -7.11 -12.08
N PRO A 154 -10.26 -6.92 -12.19
CA PRO A 154 -11.14 -6.80 -11.02
C PRO A 154 -11.17 -8.10 -10.22
N SER A 155 -11.14 -7.98 -8.91
CA SER A 155 -11.38 -9.07 -7.99
C SER A 155 -12.88 -9.32 -7.80
N ARG A 156 -13.22 -10.49 -7.26
CA ARG A 156 -14.60 -10.79 -6.83
C ARG A 156 -15.13 -9.80 -5.80
N ALA A 157 -14.25 -9.20 -4.99
CA ALA A 157 -14.67 -8.18 -4.02
C ALA A 157 -15.13 -6.90 -4.74
N ASP A 158 -14.44 -6.51 -5.81
CA ASP A 158 -14.75 -5.32 -6.60
C ASP A 158 -16.10 -5.47 -7.30
N GLU A 159 -16.36 -6.63 -7.91
CA GLU A 159 -17.66 -6.96 -8.50
C GLU A 159 -18.79 -6.85 -7.47
N VAL A 160 -18.60 -7.44 -6.28
CA VAL A 160 -19.60 -7.39 -5.20
C VAL A 160 -19.84 -5.95 -4.72
N VAL A 161 -18.79 -5.15 -4.56
CA VAL A 161 -18.91 -3.73 -4.19
C VAL A 161 -19.66 -2.96 -5.27
N THR A 162 -19.34 -3.19 -6.54
CA THR A 162 -19.98 -2.54 -7.70
C THR A 162 -21.48 -2.77 -7.72
N LEU A 163 -21.90 -4.04 -7.59
CA LEU A 163 -23.31 -4.40 -7.58
C LEU A 163 -24.06 -3.77 -6.40
N ARG A 164 -23.46 -3.82 -5.20
CA ARG A 164 -24.04 -3.18 -4.00
C ARG A 164 -24.17 -1.67 -4.14
N LEU A 165 -23.20 -1.01 -4.78
CA LEU A 165 -23.27 0.41 -5.07
C LEU A 165 -24.36 0.73 -6.09
N LYS A 166 -24.46 -0.05 -7.17
CA LYS A 166 -25.52 0.09 -8.17
C LYS A 166 -26.91 -0.02 -7.54
N GLU A 167 -27.13 -1.03 -6.72
CA GLU A 167 -28.39 -1.22 -5.99
C GLU A 167 -28.68 -0.06 -5.03
N ALA A 168 -27.70 0.34 -4.22
CA ALA A 168 -27.88 1.39 -3.22
C ALA A 168 -28.13 2.77 -3.82
N LEU A 169 -27.39 3.13 -4.87
CA LEU A 169 -27.57 4.39 -5.60
C LEU A 169 -28.92 4.40 -6.35
N GLY A 170 -29.33 3.25 -6.90
CA GLY A 170 -30.61 3.09 -7.57
C GLY A 170 -31.81 3.37 -6.65
N MET A 171 -31.71 3.11 -5.34
CA MET A 171 -32.76 3.44 -4.37
C MET A 171 -33.00 4.95 -4.18
N VAL A 172 -32.09 5.80 -4.66
CA VAL A 172 -32.19 7.26 -4.57
C VAL A 172 -32.09 7.93 -5.95
N ASP A 173 -32.43 7.20 -7.01
CA ASP A 173 -32.44 7.68 -8.40
C ASP A 173 -31.08 8.19 -8.92
N VAL A 174 -29.98 7.67 -8.36
CA VAL A 174 -28.62 7.97 -8.81
C VAL A 174 -28.07 6.77 -9.59
N ARG A 175 -27.53 7.02 -10.79
CA ARG A 175 -26.99 5.96 -11.65
C ARG A 175 -25.50 5.76 -11.44
N LEU A 176 -25.06 4.53 -11.19
CA LEU A 176 -23.66 4.16 -11.37
C LEU A 176 -23.42 3.92 -12.86
N LEU A 177 -22.63 4.78 -13.51
CA LEU A 177 -22.35 4.69 -14.95
C LEU A 177 -21.19 3.75 -15.25
N ASP A 178 -20.18 3.74 -14.38
CA ASP A 178 -19.04 2.84 -14.51
C ASP A 178 -18.31 2.68 -13.17
N HIS A 179 -17.52 1.62 -13.10
CA HIS A 179 -16.50 1.38 -12.09
C HIS A 179 -15.20 1.00 -12.79
N PHE A 180 -14.15 1.81 -12.60
CA PHE A 180 -12.83 1.55 -13.14
C PHE A 180 -11.89 0.92 -12.10
N VAL A 181 -11.15 -0.11 -12.52
CA VAL A 181 -9.97 -0.61 -11.80
C VAL A 181 -8.73 -0.09 -12.52
N VAL A 182 -7.88 0.62 -11.78
CA VAL A 182 -6.67 1.26 -12.31
C VAL A 182 -5.44 0.47 -11.86
N GLY A 183 -4.70 -0.06 -12.83
CA GLY A 183 -3.41 -0.72 -12.63
C GLY A 183 -2.25 0.14 -13.13
N ASP A 184 -1.09 -0.48 -13.28
CA ASP A 184 0.12 0.15 -13.80
C ASP A 184 0.07 0.23 -15.33
N GLY A 185 -0.40 1.37 -15.84
CA GLY A 185 -0.47 1.62 -17.29
C GLY A 185 -1.67 0.97 -18.00
N GLU A 186 -2.52 0.28 -17.25
CA GLU A 186 -3.79 -0.27 -17.73
C GLU A 186 -4.96 0.17 -16.85
N THR A 187 -6.16 0.17 -17.44
CA THR A 187 -7.41 0.52 -16.75
C THR A 187 -8.52 -0.33 -17.32
N VAL A 188 -9.34 -0.90 -16.44
CA VAL A 188 -10.45 -1.78 -16.81
C VAL A 188 -11.77 -1.14 -16.38
N SER A 189 -12.70 -1.01 -17.34
CA SER A 189 -14.10 -0.66 -17.08
C SER A 189 -14.90 -1.92 -16.76
N LEU A 190 -15.61 -1.93 -15.62
CA LEU A 190 -16.56 -3.01 -15.31
C LEU A 190 -17.80 -2.93 -16.19
N ALA A 191 -18.23 -1.74 -16.62
CA ALA A 191 -19.37 -1.59 -17.52
C ALA A 191 -19.07 -2.19 -18.91
N GLU A 192 -17.90 -1.93 -19.49
CA GLU A 192 -17.50 -2.49 -20.79
C GLU A 192 -17.34 -4.01 -20.74
N ARG A 193 -16.98 -4.56 -19.57
CA ARG A 193 -16.91 -6.01 -19.33
C ARG A 193 -18.26 -6.66 -19.03
N GLY A 194 -19.35 -5.89 -18.95
CA GLY A 194 -20.69 -6.40 -18.64
C GLY A 194 -20.85 -6.85 -17.18
N LEU A 195 -20.01 -6.33 -16.27
CA LEU A 195 -20.01 -6.64 -14.83
C LEU A 195 -20.80 -5.61 -14.00
N LEU A 196 -21.44 -4.62 -14.66
CA LEU A 196 -22.23 -3.57 -14.02
C LEU A 196 -23.74 -3.76 -14.19
#